data_AF-A0A847PHP0-F1
#
_entry.id   AF-A0A847PHP0-F1
#
_cell.length_a   1.000
_cell.length_b   1.000
_cell.length_c   1.000
_cell.angle_alpha   90.00
_cell.angle_beta   90.00
_cell.angle_gamma   90.00
#
_symmetry.space_group_name_H-M   'P 1'
#
loop_
_entity.id
_entity.type
_entity.pdbx_description
1 polymer ?
#
loop_
_entity_poly.entity_id
_entity_poly.type
_entity_poly.pdbx_seq_one_letter_code
_entity_poly.pdbx_strand_id
1 'polypeptide(L)'
;MISNDTFTTVTEDDILKPIYASSLKDGSYLITLDSSSSMFRVIKCELIVENNAMKAIMTMSGSGYGMVYMGTGKEALLDTEENYIPFVLNEEGAKTFTVPVEALDMELDCAAWSIRKKKWYDRTLIFQSDDLPADALIVR
;
A
#
# COMPACT_ATOMS: atom_id res chain seq x y z
N MET A 1 24.15 -33.25 -19.44
CA MET A 1 23.19 -32.91 -18.36
C MET A 1 23.55 -31.53 -17.86
N ILE A 2 22.92 -30.49 -18.40
CA ILE A 2 22.95 -29.13 -17.83
C ILE A 2 21.54 -28.55 -18.03
N SER A 3 21.09 -27.91 -16.96
CA SER A 3 19.74 -27.65 -16.48
C SER A 3 18.81 -26.86 -17.40
N ASN A 4 17.51 -27.17 -17.28
CA ASN A 4 16.41 -26.29 -17.70
C ASN A 4 16.43 -25.04 -16.82
N ASP A 5 16.90 -23.92 -17.36
CA ASP A 5 16.50 -22.60 -16.88
C ASP A 5 15.17 -22.25 -17.54
N THR A 6 14.07 -22.49 -16.83
CA THR A 6 12.75 -22.00 -17.21
C THR A 6 12.74 -20.50 -16.98
N PHE A 7 13.09 -19.74 -18.01
CA PHE A 7 12.82 -18.31 -18.08
C PHE A 7 11.31 -18.15 -18.28
N THR A 8 10.55 -17.95 -17.21
CA THR A 8 9.13 -17.62 -17.31
C THR A 8 9.02 -16.24 -17.95
N THR A 9 8.69 -16.21 -19.23
CA THR A 9 8.31 -15.01 -19.95
C THR A 9 7.01 -14.49 -19.35
N VAL A 10 7.10 -13.37 -18.63
CA VAL A 10 5.92 -12.58 -18.23
C VAL A 10 5.33 -12.01 -19.52
N THR A 11 4.15 -12.47 -19.91
CA THR A 11 3.43 -12.00 -21.10
C THR A 11 2.70 -10.69 -20.80
N GLU A 12 2.44 -9.87 -21.82
CA GLU A 12 1.76 -8.57 -21.72
C GLU A 12 0.36 -8.62 -21.07
N ASP A 13 -0.24 -9.81 -20.93
CA ASP A 13 -1.52 -10.06 -20.23
C ASP A 13 -1.39 -10.22 -18.69
N ASP A 14 -0.18 -10.32 -18.13
CA ASP A 14 0.08 -10.39 -16.67
C ASP A 14 0.32 -9.00 -16.03
N ILE A 15 0.13 -7.93 -16.80
CA ILE A 15 0.22 -6.56 -16.27
C ILE A 15 -1.08 -6.30 -15.49
N LEU A 16 -0.97 -6.31 -14.16
CA LEU A 16 -1.97 -5.73 -13.26
C LEU A 16 -2.40 -4.37 -13.83
N LYS A 17 -3.64 -4.27 -14.32
CA LYS A 17 -4.14 -3.05 -14.96
C LYS A 17 -4.47 -2.05 -13.85
N PRO A 18 -3.75 -0.93 -13.72
CA PRO A 18 -3.98 -0.03 -12.60
C PRO A 18 -5.40 0.53 -12.61
N ILE A 19 -6.05 0.52 -11.45
CA ILE A 19 -7.37 1.12 -11.26
C ILE A 19 -7.21 2.44 -10.52
N TYR A 20 -7.47 3.53 -11.23
CA TYR A 20 -7.40 4.89 -10.69
C TYR A 20 -8.72 5.30 -10.04
N ALA A 21 -8.66 6.33 -9.20
CA ALA A 21 -9.83 6.88 -8.50
C ALA A 21 -10.99 7.22 -9.45
N SER A 22 -10.70 7.69 -10.66
CA SER A 22 -11.71 8.06 -11.68
C SER A 22 -12.58 6.89 -12.16
N SER A 23 -12.11 5.67 -11.93
CA SER A 23 -12.80 4.45 -12.29
C SER A 23 -13.65 3.89 -11.14
N LEU A 24 -13.62 4.53 -9.97
CA LEU A 24 -14.30 4.10 -8.75
C LEU A 24 -15.33 5.13 -8.31
N LYS A 25 -16.44 4.65 -7.75
CA LYS A 25 -17.39 5.51 -7.05
C LYS A 25 -16.78 5.98 -5.74
N ASP A 26 -17.18 7.18 -5.32
CA ASP A 26 -16.88 7.65 -3.98
C ASP A 26 -17.48 6.70 -2.94
N GLY A 27 -16.72 6.39 -1.90
CA GLY A 27 -17.09 5.39 -0.91
C GLY A 27 -15.92 4.91 -0.05
N SER A 28 -16.24 3.98 0.86
CA SER A 28 -15.24 3.27 1.65
C SER A 28 -15.32 1.77 1.37
N TYR A 29 -14.17 1.14 1.13
CA TYR A 29 -14.06 -0.25 0.72
C TYR A 29 -13.01 -0.96 1.56
N LEU A 30 -13.34 -2.16 2.06
CA LEU A 30 -12.33 -3.05 2.62
C LEU A 30 -11.64 -3.77 1.48
N ILE A 31 -10.31 -3.69 1.47
CA ILE A 31 -9.48 -4.31 0.45
C ILE A 31 -8.30 -5.06 1.08
N THR A 32 -7.74 -5.99 0.33
CA THR A 32 -6.45 -6.59 0.64
C THR A 32 -5.30 -5.67 0.22
N LEU A 33 -4.26 -5.65 1.04
CA LEU A 33 -2.99 -5.02 0.71
C LEU A 33 -1.88 -6.06 0.83
N ASP A 34 -1.10 -6.17 -0.25
CA ASP A 34 0.14 -6.92 -0.26
C ASP A 34 1.33 -6.01 0.04
N SER A 35 2.32 -6.59 0.71
CA SER A 35 3.55 -5.91 1.09
C SER A 35 4.72 -6.84 0.80
N SER A 36 5.81 -6.28 0.26
CA SER A 36 7.04 -7.03 0.00
C SER A 36 7.74 -7.58 1.25
N SER A 37 7.20 -7.32 2.46
CA SER A 37 7.72 -7.88 3.70
C SER A 37 6.62 -8.34 4.65
N SER A 38 6.69 -9.61 5.06
CA SER A 38 5.86 -10.17 6.13
C SER A 38 6.04 -9.49 7.50
N MET A 39 7.13 -8.74 7.70
CA MET A 39 7.32 -7.95 8.91
C MET A 39 6.49 -6.65 8.90
N PHE A 40 6.17 -6.12 7.71
CA PHE A 40 5.29 -4.97 7.53
C PHE A 40 3.88 -5.50 7.21
N ARG A 41 3.26 -6.12 8.22
CA ARG A 41 1.99 -6.82 8.09
C ARG A 41 0.81 -5.91 8.41
N VAL A 42 -0.02 -5.68 7.39
CA VAL A 42 -1.33 -5.04 7.51
C VAL A 42 -2.38 -6.12 7.71
N ILE A 43 -3.29 -5.92 8.66
CA ILE A 43 -4.36 -6.87 9.00
C ILE A 43 -5.75 -6.40 8.56
N LYS A 44 -5.88 -5.11 8.26
CA LYS A 44 -7.08 -4.50 7.73
C LYS A 44 -6.67 -3.28 6.91
N CYS A 45 -7.18 -3.16 5.70
CA CYS A 45 -6.98 -1.99 4.86
C CYS A 45 -8.35 -1.47 4.42
N GLU A 46 -8.60 -0.19 4.68
CA GLU A 46 -9.81 0.51 4.26
C GLU A 46 -9.43 1.58 3.23
N LEU A 47 -9.87 1.41 1.99
CA LEU A 47 -9.72 2.36 0.90
C LEU A 47 -10.87 3.37 0.96
N ILE A 48 -10.54 4.66 1.00
CA ILE A 48 -11.48 5.77 0.92
C ILE A 48 -11.29 6.45 -0.42
N VAL A 49 -12.35 6.46 -1.23
CA VAL A 49 -12.43 7.16 -2.51
C VAL A 49 -13.31 8.39 -2.30
N GLU A 50 -12.77 9.56 -2.58
CA GLU A 50 -13.52 10.82 -2.47
C GLU A 50 -12.93 11.85 -3.43
N ASN A 51 -13.79 12.55 -4.18
CA ASN A 51 -13.39 13.65 -5.06
C ASN A 51 -12.27 13.25 -6.05
N ASN A 52 -12.38 12.05 -6.65
CA ASN A 52 -11.39 11.54 -7.60
C ASN A 52 -9.97 11.36 -7.01
N ALA A 53 -9.87 11.13 -5.69
CA ALA A 53 -8.65 10.78 -5.00
C ALA A 53 -8.87 9.54 -4.12
N MET A 54 -7.79 8.81 -3.84
CA MET A 54 -7.82 7.65 -2.95
C MET A 54 -6.84 7.80 -1.79
N LYS A 55 -7.28 7.33 -0.63
CA LYS A 55 -6.44 7.14 0.56
C LYS A 55 -6.72 5.77 1.14
N ALA A 56 -5.74 5.18 1.80
CA ALA A 56 -5.91 3.91 2.49
C ALA A 56 -5.54 4.04 3.97
N ILE A 57 -6.40 3.52 4.83
CA ILE A 57 -6.14 3.35 6.26
C ILE A 57 -5.64 1.93 6.49
N MET A 58 -4.33 1.79 6.70
CA MET A 58 -3.65 0.51 6.94
C MET A 58 -3.56 0.25 8.43
N THR A 59 -4.27 -0.76 8.94
CA THR A 59 -4.15 -1.22 10.33
C THR A 59 -3.07 -2.29 10.45
N MET A 60 -2.06 -2.03 11.28
CA MET A 60 -0.91 -2.92 11.45
C MET A 60 -1.17 -4.04 12.43
N SER A 61 -0.56 -5.20 12.20
CA SER A 61 -0.57 -6.31 13.16
C SER A 61 0.34 -6.10 14.39
N GLY A 62 1.18 -5.06 14.37
CA GLY A 62 2.23 -4.88 15.36
C GLY A 62 2.66 -3.44 15.53
N SER A 63 3.49 -3.20 16.55
CA SER A 63 3.84 -1.85 17.02
C SER A 63 5.24 -1.36 16.61
N GLY A 64 5.95 -2.13 15.78
CA GLY A 64 7.38 -1.91 15.48
C GLY A 64 7.72 -0.68 14.64
N TYR A 65 6.73 -0.07 13.98
CA TYR A 65 6.91 1.08 13.08
C TYR A 65 6.28 2.35 13.65
N GLY A 66 6.92 3.49 13.40
CA GLY A 66 6.54 4.80 13.93
C GLY A 66 5.92 5.74 12.91
N MET A 67 6.33 5.61 11.66
CA MET A 67 5.90 6.45 10.56
C MET A 67 6.21 5.74 9.24
N VAL A 68 5.52 6.16 8.19
CA VAL A 68 5.79 5.75 6.81
C VAL A 68 6.01 6.97 5.92
N TYR A 69 6.64 6.74 4.78
CA TYR A 69 6.86 7.73 3.73
C TYR A 69 6.54 7.08 2.38
N MET A 70 5.76 7.75 1.53
CA MET A 70 5.40 7.21 0.21
C MET A 70 6.51 7.53 -0.78
N GLY A 71 7.37 6.53 -1.01
CA GLY A 71 8.66 6.66 -1.67
C GLY A 71 9.71 5.79 -0.96
N THR A 72 10.98 6.03 -1.27
CA THR A 72 12.10 5.27 -0.72
C THR A 72 12.63 5.86 0.58
N GLY A 73 13.31 5.05 1.38
CA GLY A 73 13.95 5.49 2.61
C GLY A 73 15.10 6.46 2.38
N LYS A 74 15.68 6.47 1.17
CA LYS A 74 16.68 7.48 0.76
C LYS A 74 16.04 8.83 0.53
N GLU A 75 14.89 8.87 -0.15
CA GLU A 75 14.12 10.10 -0.37
C GLU A 75 13.61 10.64 0.96
N ALA A 76 13.08 9.77 1.83
CA ALA A 76 12.66 10.17 3.17
C ALA A 76 13.77 10.93 3.93
N LEU A 77 15.02 10.46 3.88
CA LEU A 77 16.15 11.13 4.55
C LEU A 77 16.49 12.52 3.99
N LEU A 78 16.05 12.83 2.77
CA LEU A 78 16.30 14.11 2.09
C LEU A 78 15.07 15.04 2.13
N ASP A 79 13.91 14.52 2.57
CA ASP A 79 12.64 15.23 2.62
C ASP A 79 12.40 15.85 4.00
N THR A 80 11.26 16.52 4.16
CA THR A 80 10.83 17.16 5.41
C THR A 80 9.86 16.25 6.19
N GLU A 81 9.81 16.46 7.51
CA GLU A 81 8.92 15.67 8.39
C GLU A 81 7.43 15.88 8.08
N GLU A 82 7.06 16.93 7.34
CA GLU A 82 5.68 17.19 6.89
C GLU A 82 5.17 16.12 5.92
N ASN A 83 6.07 15.47 5.18
CA ASN A 83 5.75 14.39 4.26
C ASN A 83 5.78 13.01 4.93
N TYR A 84 6.14 12.95 6.22
CA TYR A 84 6.06 11.70 6.98
C TYR A 84 4.63 11.48 7.48
N ILE A 85 4.21 10.23 7.42
CA ILE A 85 2.88 9.80 7.85
C ILE A 85 3.05 9.05 9.18
N PRO A 86 2.86 9.70 10.33
CA PRO A 86 2.98 9.05 11.63
C PRO A 86 1.83 8.07 11.87
N PHE A 87 2.03 7.11 12.79
CA PHE A 87 0.92 6.24 13.18
C PHE A 87 -0.11 7.01 14.01
N VAL A 88 -1.37 6.60 13.89
CA VAL A 88 -2.45 6.94 14.82
C VAL A 88 -2.91 5.65 15.51
N LEU A 89 -3.38 5.74 16.76
CA LEU A 89 -4.00 4.59 17.42
C LEU A 89 -5.49 4.60 17.10
N ASN A 90 -6.02 3.47 16.64
CA ASN A 90 -7.46 3.29 16.54
C ASN A 90 -8.08 3.03 17.93
N GLU A 91 -9.40 2.87 17.98
CA GLU A 91 -10.16 2.63 19.22
C GLU A 91 -9.72 1.35 19.96
N GLU A 92 -9.17 0.37 19.24
CA GLU A 92 -8.66 -0.90 19.78
C GLU A 92 -7.17 -0.81 20.21
N GLY A 93 -6.53 0.36 20.05
CA GLY A 93 -5.12 0.57 20.35
C GLY A 93 -4.15 -0.01 19.29
N ALA A 94 -4.66 -0.45 18.14
CA ALA A 94 -3.82 -0.85 17.01
C ALA A 94 -3.30 0.38 16.26
N LYS A 95 -2.07 0.27 15.72
CA LYS A 95 -1.46 1.35 14.93
C LYS A 95 -2.05 1.37 13.53
N THR A 96 -2.43 2.55 13.07
CA THR A 96 -2.90 2.81 11.71
C THR A 96 -2.04 3.84 11.00
N PHE A 97 -1.95 3.75 9.68
CA PHE A 97 -1.36 4.75 8.81
C PHE A 97 -2.35 5.12 7.71
N THR A 98 -2.56 6.41 7.48
CA THR A 98 -3.39 6.89 6.37
C THR A 98 -2.49 7.37 5.24
N VAL A 99 -2.40 6.61 4.17
CA VAL A 99 -1.51 6.88 3.03
C VAL A 99 -2.31 7.29 1.78
N PRO A 100 -1.79 8.19 0.93
CA PRO A 100 -2.35 8.38 -0.40
C PRO A 100 -2.15 7.11 -1.24
N VAL A 101 -3.12 6.82 -2.11
CA VAL A 101 -3.07 5.71 -3.07
C VAL A 101 -3.24 6.29 -4.46
N GLU A 102 -2.26 6.08 -5.33
CA GLU A 102 -2.32 6.58 -6.71
C GLU A 102 -3.24 5.69 -7.57
N ALA A 103 -3.06 4.37 -7.47
CA ALA A 103 -3.87 3.37 -8.15
C ALA A 103 -3.91 2.06 -7.35
N LEU A 104 -4.97 1.28 -7.54
CA LEU A 104 -4.99 -0.13 -7.16
C LEU A 104 -4.27 -0.95 -8.23
N ASP A 105 -3.88 -2.18 -7.88
CA ASP A 105 -3.21 -3.12 -8.76
C ASP A 105 -1.93 -2.52 -9.38
N MET A 106 -1.23 -1.71 -8.59
CA MET A 106 0.01 -1.04 -8.97
C MET A 106 0.98 -1.11 -7.79
N GLU A 107 2.26 -1.36 -8.10
CA GLU A 107 3.33 -1.30 -7.11
C GLU A 107 3.56 0.15 -6.67
N LEU A 108 3.50 0.39 -5.37
CA LEU A 108 3.80 1.68 -4.75
C LEU A 108 4.96 1.54 -3.77
N ASP A 109 5.93 2.43 -3.90
CA ASP A 109 7.04 2.50 -2.95
C ASP A 109 6.58 3.09 -1.61
N CYS A 110 7.02 2.46 -0.52
CA CYS A 110 6.76 2.91 0.83
C CYS A 110 7.95 2.60 1.74
N ALA A 111 8.50 3.61 2.38
CA ALA A 111 9.53 3.43 3.40
C ALA A 111 8.88 3.40 4.79
N ALA A 112 9.17 2.35 5.56
CA ALA A 112 8.67 2.21 6.93
C ALA A 112 9.77 2.47 7.96
N TRP A 113 9.58 3.45 8.85
CA TRP A 113 10.53 3.78 9.91
C TRP A 113 10.44 2.80 11.07
N SER A 114 11.50 2.02 11.30
CA SER A 114 11.58 1.12 12.45
C SER A 114 11.97 1.89 13.70
N ILE A 115 11.10 1.88 14.71
CA ILE A 115 11.36 2.51 16.02
C ILE A 115 12.59 1.88 16.67
N ARG A 116 12.67 0.54 16.64
CA ARG A 116 13.76 -0.21 17.29
C ARG A 116 15.10 -0.01 16.61
N LYS A 117 15.13 -0.02 15.28
CA LYS A 117 16.37 0.03 14.51
C LYS A 117 16.77 1.45 14.12
N LYS A 118 15.88 2.43 14.32
CA LYS A 118 16.07 3.85 13.96
C LYS A 118 16.55 4.00 12.52
N LYS A 119 15.87 3.31 11.59
CA LYS A 119 16.15 3.38 10.16
C LYS A 119 14.90 3.10 9.34
N TRP A 120 14.92 3.62 8.12
CA TRP A 120 13.94 3.33 7.08
C TRP A 120 14.18 1.96 6.46
N TYR A 121 13.08 1.33 6.07
CA TYR A 121 13.09 0.11 5.30
C TYR A 121 12.14 0.25 4.12
N ASP A 122 12.66 0.06 2.91
CA ASP A 122 11.86 0.11 1.69
C ASP A 122 10.91 -1.08 1.63
N ARG A 123 9.69 -0.81 1.22
CA ARG A 123 8.59 -1.75 1.00
C ARG A 123 7.95 -1.40 -0.33
N THR A 124 7.36 -2.42 -0.92
CA THR A 124 6.49 -2.28 -2.07
C THR A 124 5.10 -2.68 -1.59
N LEU A 125 4.13 -1.81 -1.80
CA LEU A 125 2.73 -2.03 -1.45
C LEU A 125 1.94 -2.23 -2.74
N ILE A 126 1.01 -3.18 -2.74
CA ILE A 126 0.01 -3.34 -3.79
C ILE A 126 -1.35 -3.36 -3.13
N PHE A 127 -2.18 -2.37 -3.44
CA PHE A 127 -3.57 -2.33 -2.99
C PHE A 127 -4.42 -3.09 -4.01
N GLN A 128 -5.00 -4.21 -3.60
CA GLN A 128 -5.69 -5.13 -4.50
C GLN A 128 -7.11 -4.66 -4.78
N SER A 129 -7.54 -4.72 -6.03
CA SER A 129 -8.92 -4.43 -6.42
C SER A 129 -9.87 -5.64 -6.30
N ASP A 130 -9.33 -6.85 -6.11
CA ASP A 130 -10.08 -8.12 -6.09
C ASP A 130 -11.24 -8.15 -5.06
N ASP A 131 -11.08 -7.46 -3.93
CA ASP A 131 -12.08 -7.41 -2.86
C ASP A 131 -13.13 -6.31 -3.07
N LEU A 132 -13.00 -5.48 -4.12
CA LEU A 132 -13.97 -4.44 -4.40
C LEU A 132 -15.32 -5.03 -4.77
N PRO A 133 -16.43 -4.46 -4.27
CA PRO A 133 -17.74 -4.89 -4.71
C PRO A 133 -17.96 -4.51 -6.17
N ALA A 134 -18.71 -5.34 -6.90
CA ALA A 134 -18.89 -5.19 -8.35
C ALA A 134 -19.54 -3.86 -8.77
N ASP A 135 -20.19 -3.16 -7.85
CA ASP A 135 -20.81 -1.86 -8.06
C ASP A 135 -19.90 -0.67 -7.70
N ALA A 136 -18.70 -0.91 -7.16
CA ALA A 136 -17.71 0.14 -6.92
C ALA A 136 -17.14 0.72 -8.22
N LEU A 137 -17.00 -0.10 -9.27
CA LEU A 137 -16.47 0.34 -10.56
C LEU A 137 -17.51 1.15 -11.35
N ILE A 138 -17.08 2.32 -11.85
CA ILE A 138 -17.91 3.20 -12.70
C ILE A 138 -17.88 2.74 -14.16
N VAL A 139 -16.76 2.18 -14.62
CA VAL A 139 -16.55 1.78 -16.01
C VAL A 139 -16.23 0.28 -16.06
N ARG A 140 -17.02 -0.47 -16.84
CA ARG A 140 -16.73 -1.85 -17.24
C ARG A 140 -16.08 -1.86 -18.62
#